data_AF-A0A7S1DIN4-F1
#
_entry.id   AF-A0A7S1DIN4-F1
#
_cell.length_a   1.000
_cell.length_b   1.000
_cell.length_c   1.000
_cell.angle_alpha   90.00
_cell.angle_beta   90.00
_cell.angle_gamma   90.00
#
_symmetry.space_group_name_H-M   'P 1'
#
loop_
_entity.id
_entity.type
_entity.pdbx_description
1 polymer ?
#
loop_
_entity_poly.entity_id
_entity_poly.type
_entity_poly.pdbx_seq_one_letter_code
_entity_poly.pdbx_strand_id
1 'polypeptide(L)'
;KMGVLRVHQGRVAKGGLLFVGHARKPIRVGHLFMLQGGKHIDVDEALPGDLCAIAKVDDLSFDAVLHDAQEDEHIFLKPLDFPTPVHGLALSPARRGDEQKLWEVLARLVDEDPCLRIEQAGETHQTLVYGLGELHLRLLLERVRELYKGDVLTEPPRIAYRETISAPAEGHHRHKKQSGGAGQFGEVYLRVEPLARGAGFEFVDAVKGGTIPGPFMPAVEKGVRQACASGVIAGYPLVDLRVV
;
A
#
# COMPACT_ATOMS: atom_id res chain seq x y z
N LYS A 1 16.94 -16.07 2.97
CA LYS A 1 17.04 -15.87 1.50
C LYS A 1 18.47 -16.16 1.04
N MET A 2 18.73 -16.34 -0.26
CA MET A 2 20.08 -16.34 -0.83
C MET A 2 20.24 -15.08 -1.67
N GLY A 3 21.25 -14.29 -1.38
CA GLY A 3 21.54 -13.05 -2.08
C GLY A 3 22.74 -13.21 -2.99
N VAL A 4 22.62 -12.81 -4.24
CA VAL A 4 23.76 -12.71 -5.16
C VAL A 4 24.24 -11.28 -5.14
N LEU A 5 25.55 -11.09 -5.00
CA LEU A 5 26.16 -9.77 -4.95
C LEU A 5 27.44 -9.73 -5.77
N ARG A 6 27.83 -8.51 -6.13
CA ARG A 6 29.11 -8.20 -6.73
C ARG A 6 29.95 -7.43 -5.72
N VAL A 7 31.17 -7.90 -5.48
CA VAL A 7 32.11 -7.15 -4.63
C VAL A 7 32.69 -6.01 -5.47
N HIS A 8 32.42 -4.77 -5.08
CA HIS A 8 32.95 -3.58 -5.78
C HIS A 8 34.29 -3.11 -5.22
N GLN A 9 34.45 -3.16 -3.90
CA GLN A 9 35.65 -2.73 -3.19
C GLN A 9 35.84 -3.58 -1.94
N GLY A 10 37.09 -3.67 -1.47
CA GLY A 10 37.42 -4.35 -0.21
C GLY A 10 37.49 -5.87 -0.39
N ARG A 11 37.12 -6.61 0.66
CA ARG A 11 37.06 -8.07 0.65
C ARG A 11 35.90 -8.55 1.51
N VAL A 12 35.19 -9.57 1.05
CA VAL A 12 34.14 -10.22 1.84
C VAL A 12 34.69 -11.55 2.31
N ALA A 13 34.94 -11.68 3.61
CA ALA A 13 35.43 -12.90 4.22
C ALA A 13 34.31 -13.67 4.94
N LYS A 14 34.40 -15.00 4.92
CA LYS A 14 33.54 -15.88 5.72
C LYS A 14 33.69 -15.56 7.20
N GLY A 15 32.56 -15.40 7.88
CA GLY A 15 32.49 -14.99 9.28
C GLY A 15 32.56 -13.48 9.52
N GLY A 16 32.79 -12.67 8.47
CA GLY A 16 32.82 -11.21 8.55
C GLY A 16 31.46 -10.60 8.93
N LEU A 17 31.51 -9.37 9.44
CA LEU A 17 30.34 -8.56 9.71
C LEU A 17 30.17 -7.53 8.60
N LEU A 18 28.95 -7.40 8.09
CA LEU A 18 28.56 -6.41 7.08
C LEU A 18 27.28 -5.71 7.56
N PHE A 19 27.01 -4.53 7.05
CA PHE A 19 25.76 -3.80 7.25
C PHE A 19 25.03 -3.72 5.91
N VAL A 20 23.69 -3.68 5.95
CA VAL A 20 22.84 -3.65 4.75
C VAL A 20 22.26 -2.25 4.58
N GLY A 21 22.73 -1.47 3.62
CA GLY A 21 22.24 -0.12 3.35
C GLY A 21 22.18 0.75 4.61
N HIS A 22 20.98 1.17 5.00
CA HIS A 22 20.74 1.98 6.20
C HIS A 22 20.46 1.16 7.49
N ALA A 23 20.61 -0.17 7.44
CA ALA A 23 20.36 -1.01 8.60
C ALA A 23 21.43 -0.79 9.67
N ARG A 24 20.99 -0.46 10.89
CA ARG A 24 21.88 -0.25 12.05
C ARG A 24 22.50 -1.55 12.61
N LYS A 25 21.92 -2.70 12.28
CA LYS A 25 22.34 -3.99 12.82
C LYS A 25 23.26 -4.69 11.81
N PRO A 26 24.47 -5.11 12.22
CA PRO A 26 25.34 -5.87 11.33
C PRO A 26 24.81 -7.29 11.13
N ILE A 27 24.91 -7.77 9.89
CA ILE A 27 24.70 -9.14 9.48
C ILE A 27 26.04 -9.89 9.49
N ARG A 28 26.02 -11.17 9.88
CA ARG A 28 27.21 -12.01 9.84
C ARG A 28 27.19 -12.89 8.60
N VAL A 29 28.27 -12.87 7.84
CA VAL A 29 28.47 -13.73 6.67
C VAL A 29 28.73 -15.16 7.14
N GLY A 30 27.69 -16.00 7.19
CA GLY A 30 27.83 -17.38 7.64
C GLY A 30 28.52 -18.28 6.60
N HIS A 31 27.95 -18.32 5.39
CA HIS A 31 28.48 -19.06 4.25
C HIS A 31 28.58 -18.14 3.04
N LEU A 32 29.72 -18.20 2.38
CA LEU A 32 30.01 -17.47 1.16
C LEU A 32 30.20 -18.51 0.04
N PHE A 33 29.49 -18.33 -1.06
CA PHE A 33 29.48 -19.27 -2.17
C PHE A 33 29.86 -18.59 -3.48
N MET A 34 30.63 -19.27 -4.31
CA MET A 34 30.69 -19.02 -5.74
C MET A 34 29.68 -19.89 -6.46
N LEU A 35 28.83 -19.26 -7.28
CA LEU A 35 27.81 -19.94 -8.06
C LEU A 35 28.40 -20.38 -9.40
N GLN A 36 28.53 -21.70 -9.63
CA GLN A 36 28.99 -22.26 -10.89
C GLN A 36 27.93 -23.20 -11.47
N GLY A 37 27.02 -22.64 -12.27
CA GLY A 37 25.85 -23.37 -12.77
C GLY A 37 24.98 -23.86 -11.60
N GLY A 38 24.76 -25.17 -11.51
CA GLY A 38 24.04 -25.79 -10.39
C GLY A 38 24.90 -26.11 -9.16
N LYS A 39 26.20 -25.80 -9.17
CA LYS A 39 27.11 -26.08 -8.05
C LYS A 39 27.31 -24.82 -7.20
N HIS A 40 27.25 -24.99 -5.88
CA HIS A 40 27.62 -23.97 -4.91
C HIS A 40 28.97 -24.34 -4.31
N ILE A 41 30.01 -23.57 -4.63
CA ILE A 41 31.37 -23.79 -4.13
C ILE A 41 31.56 -22.88 -2.92
N ASP A 42 31.73 -23.44 -1.73
CA ASP A 42 32.03 -22.66 -0.51
C ASP A 42 33.45 -22.07 -0.64
N VAL A 43 33.57 -20.77 -0.42
CA VAL A 43 34.82 -20.01 -0.52
C VAL A 43 35.05 -19.23 0.77
N ASP A 44 36.31 -19.09 1.16
CA ASP A 44 36.66 -18.39 2.40
C ASP A 44 36.65 -16.86 2.25
N GLU A 45 36.94 -16.35 1.06
CA GLU A 45 36.89 -14.92 0.75
C GLU A 45 36.49 -14.65 -0.72
N ALA A 46 35.92 -13.46 -0.95
CA ALA A 46 35.65 -12.89 -2.27
C ALA A 46 36.31 -11.52 -2.41
N LEU A 47 36.90 -11.27 -3.58
CA LEU A 47 37.69 -10.08 -3.89
C LEU A 47 36.92 -9.15 -4.84
N PRO A 48 37.37 -7.88 -5.02
CA PRO A 48 36.71 -6.94 -5.91
C PRO A 48 36.63 -7.47 -7.34
N GLY A 49 35.43 -7.43 -7.91
CA GLY A 49 35.11 -8.00 -9.22
C GLY A 49 34.38 -9.34 -9.14
N ASP A 50 34.50 -10.07 -8.05
CA ASP A 50 33.87 -11.38 -7.89
C ASP A 50 32.35 -11.28 -7.74
N LEU A 51 31.65 -12.26 -8.32
CA LEU A 51 30.23 -12.51 -8.11
C LEU A 51 30.09 -13.67 -7.15
N CYS A 52 29.58 -13.39 -5.95
CA CYS A 52 29.39 -14.39 -4.91
C CYS A 52 27.95 -14.36 -4.38
N ALA A 53 27.59 -15.41 -3.65
CA ALA A 53 26.31 -15.52 -3.00
C ALA A 53 26.47 -15.72 -1.50
N ILE A 54 25.59 -15.09 -0.73
CA ILE A 54 25.47 -15.23 0.71
C ILE A 54 24.12 -15.82 1.05
N ALA A 55 24.13 -16.80 1.95
CA ALA A 55 22.91 -17.45 2.41
C ALA A 55 22.46 -16.90 3.76
N LYS A 56 21.15 -16.98 4.02
CA LYS A 56 20.50 -16.68 5.30
C LYS A 56 20.65 -15.23 5.77
N VAL A 57 20.58 -14.30 4.82
CA VAL A 57 20.41 -12.88 5.12
C VAL A 57 18.96 -12.52 4.87
N ASP A 58 18.24 -12.07 5.90
CA ASP A 58 16.81 -11.79 5.81
C ASP A 58 16.52 -10.37 5.34
N ASP A 59 17.34 -9.41 5.79
CA ASP A 59 17.22 -7.97 5.49
C ASP A 59 17.79 -7.59 4.10
N LEU A 60 18.20 -8.57 3.29
CA LEU A 60 18.70 -8.29 1.95
C LEU A 60 17.54 -8.06 0.99
N SER A 61 17.55 -6.91 0.32
CA SER A 61 16.64 -6.54 -0.76
C SER A 61 17.41 -6.33 -2.06
N PHE A 62 16.68 -6.27 -3.19
CA PHE A 62 17.26 -5.86 -4.47
C PHE A 62 17.95 -4.49 -4.34
N ASP A 63 19.09 -4.34 -5.03
CA ASP A 63 19.92 -3.11 -5.08
C ASP A 63 20.50 -2.65 -3.72
N ALA A 64 20.39 -3.46 -2.66
CA ALA A 64 20.98 -3.14 -1.38
C ALA A 64 22.52 -3.16 -1.44
N VAL A 65 23.15 -2.09 -0.95
CA VAL A 65 24.61 -1.99 -0.81
C VAL A 65 25.03 -2.59 0.53
N LEU A 66 26.04 -3.46 0.51
CA LEU A 66 26.64 -4.00 1.73
C LEU A 66 27.96 -3.30 2.01
N HIS A 67 28.13 -2.81 3.24
CA HIS A 67 29.35 -2.14 3.70
C HIS A 67 29.87 -2.76 5.00
N ASP A 68 31.16 -2.55 5.30
CA ASP A 68 31.83 -3.09 6.48
C ASP A 68 31.75 -2.17 7.71
N ALA A 69 31.58 -0.86 7.49
CA ALA A 69 31.48 0.16 8.53
C ALA A 69 30.17 0.95 8.44
N GLN A 70 29.50 1.13 9.59
CA GLN A 70 28.22 1.86 9.66
C GLN A 70 28.28 3.29 9.08
N GLU A 71 29.44 3.93 9.11
CA GLU A 71 29.66 5.29 8.57
C GLU A 71 29.41 5.38 7.04
N ASP A 72 29.48 4.25 6.35
CA ASP A 72 29.24 4.13 4.91
C ASP A 72 27.76 3.93 4.55
N GLU A 73 26.83 4.13 5.50
CA GLU A 73 25.39 4.06 5.26
C GLU A 73 24.88 5.04 4.19
N HIS A 74 25.66 6.05 3.85
CA HIS A 74 25.35 7.06 2.84
C HIS A 74 25.69 6.60 1.41
N ILE A 75 26.35 5.44 1.24
CA ILE A 75 26.71 4.90 -0.06
C ILE A 75 25.52 4.13 -0.64
N PHE A 76 24.99 4.61 -1.77
CA PHE A 76 23.94 3.95 -2.53
C PHE A 76 24.34 3.86 -4.01
N LEU A 77 23.88 2.81 -4.68
CA LEU A 77 24.01 2.70 -6.13
C LEU A 77 23.03 3.65 -6.81
N LYS A 78 23.36 4.08 -8.02
CA LYS A 78 22.43 4.84 -8.85
C LYS A 78 21.22 3.94 -9.15
N PRO A 79 19.99 4.35 -8.79
CA PRO A 79 18.80 3.54 -9.06
C PRO A 79 18.68 3.22 -10.54
N LEU A 80 18.31 1.96 -10.83
CA LEU A 80 18.01 1.53 -12.18
C LEU A 80 16.67 2.13 -12.64
N ASP A 81 16.62 2.55 -13.90
CA ASP A 81 15.41 3.11 -14.51
C ASP A 81 14.48 1.98 -14.95
N PHE A 82 13.71 1.45 -14.00
CA PHE A 82 12.73 0.40 -14.26
C PHE A 82 11.45 0.98 -14.88
N PRO A 83 10.86 0.29 -15.87
CA PRO A 83 9.60 0.71 -16.44
C PRO A 83 8.47 0.65 -15.40
N THR A 84 7.54 1.60 -15.45
CA THR A 84 6.39 1.63 -14.56
C THR A 84 5.39 0.52 -14.93
N PRO A 85 4.93 -0.30 -13.97
CA PRO A 85 3.95 -1.34 -14.25
C PRO A 85 2.57 -0.73 -14.56
N VAL A 86 2.04 -1.04 -15.75
CA VAL A 86 0.80 -0.46 -16.28
C VAL A 86 -0.39 -1.40 -16.24
N HIS A 87 -0.15 -2.71 -16.12
CA HIS A 87 -1.20 -3.71 -16.16
C HIS A 87 -1.53 -4.18 -14.75
N GLY A 88 -2.74 -3.92 -14.27
CA GLY A 88 -3.19 -4.26 -12.92
C GLY A 88 -4.20 -5.42 -12.90
N LEU A 89 -4.10 -6.28 -11.90
CA LEU A 89 -5.00 -7.40 -11.66
C LEU A 89 -5.35 -7.48 -10.18
N ALA A 90 -6.63 -7.69 -9.86
CA ALA A 90 -7.05 -7.94 -8.49
C ALA A 90 -6.90 -9.42 -8.15
N LEU A 91 -6.24 -9.71 -7.04
CA LEU A 91 -6.02 -11.04 -6.52
C LEU A 91 -6.79 -11.24 -5.22
N SER A 92 -7.38 -12.41 -5.06
CA SER A 92 -8.01 -12.83 -3.82
C SER A 92 -7.80 -14.33 -3.60
N PRO A 93 -7.62 -14.79 -2.35
CA PRO A 93 -7.57 -16.22 -2.08
C PRO A 93 -8.96 -16.83 -2.27
N ALA A 94 -9.03 -18.04 -2.82
CA ALA A 94 -10.30 -18.75 -2.96
C ALA A 94 -10.92 -19.11 -1.59
N ARG A 95 -10.09 -19.27 -0.56
CA ARG A 95 -10.50 -19.57 0.82
C ARG A 95 -10.40 -18.32 1.68
N ARG A 96 -11.49 -18.01 2.39
CA ARG A 96 -11.51 -16.94 3.40
C ARG A 96 -10.57 -17.31 4.54
N GLY A 97 -9.66 -16.41 4.88
CA GLY A 97 -8.68 -16.59 5.97
C GLY A 97 -7.23 -16.83 5.52
N ASP A 98 -6.99 -17.08 4.23
CA ASP A 98 -5.63 -17.22 3.70
C ASP A 98 -5.06 -15.91 3.10
N GLU A 99 -5.75 -14.78 3.28
CA GLU A 99 -5.34 -13.46 2.77
C GLU A 99 -3.95 -13.05 3.25
N GLN A 100 -3.66 -13.26 4.52
CA GLN A 100 -2.35 -12.93 5.10
C GLN A 100 -1.22 -13.76 4.47
N LYS A 101 -1.46 -15.06 4.22
CA LYS A 101 -0.48 -15.93 3.57
C LYS A 101 -0.25 -15.52 2.12
N LEU A 102 -1.31 -15.17 1.40
CA LEU A 102 -1.19 -14.67 0.03
C LEU A 102 -0.38 -13.37 0.01
N TRP A 103 -0.65 -12.45 0.93
CA TRP A 103 0.11 -11.21 1.07
C TRP A 103 1.60 -11.47 1.33
N GLU A 104 1.93 -12.39 2.24
CA GLU A 104 3.33 -12.76 2.52
C GLU A 104 4.05 -13.35 1.30
N VAL A 105 3.36 -14.18 0.50
CA VAL A 105 3.93 -14.75 -0.73
C VAL A 105 4.15 -13.67 -1.78
N LEU A 106 3.15 -12.79 -1.98
CA LEU A 106 3.25 -11.70 -2.94
C LEU A 106 4.36 -10.71 -2.54
N ALA A 107 4.48 -10.37 -1.26
CA ALA A 107 5.55 -9.51 -0.76
C ALA A 107 6.94 -10.07 -1.04
N ARG A 108 7.12 -11.40 -0.93
CA ARG A 108 8.38 -12.06 -1.31
C ARG A 108 8.65 -11.97 -2.81
N LEU A 109 7.64 -12.10 -3.65
CA LEU A 109 7.79 -12.01 -5.10
C LEU A 109 8.14 -10.58 -5.56
N VAL A 110 7.59 -9.55 -4.91
CA VAL A 110 7.95 -8.14 -5.18
C VAL A 110 9.36 -7.82 -4.71
N ASP A 111 9.82 -8.41 -3.60
CA ASP A 111 11.20 -8.26 -3.14
C ASP A 111 12.21 -8.87 -4.13
N GLU A 112 11.79 -9.89 -4.89
CA GLU A 112 12.60 -10.53 -5.94
C GLU A 112 12.55 -9.78 -7.29
N ASP A 113 11.44 -9.14 -7.64
CA ASP A 113 11.25 -8.44 -8.91
C ASP A 113 10.76 -6.99 -8.70
N PRO A 114 11.64 -5.98 -8.91
CA PRO A 114 11.32 -4.57 -8.69
C PRO A 114 10.32 -3.99 -9.70
N CYS A 115 10.03 -4.71 -10.80
CA CYS A 115 9.03 -4.29 -11.79
C CYS A 115 7.59 -4.68 -11.38
N LEU A 116 7.43 -5.37 -10.26
CA LEU A 116 6.14 -5.69 -9.67
C LEU A 116 5.78 -4.67 -8.59
N ARG A 117 4.50 -4.29 -8.55
CA ARG A 117 3.97 -3.44 -7.50
C ARG A 117 2.71 -4.07 -6.93
N ILE A 118 2.64 -4.13 -5.60
CA ILE A 118 1.44 -4.55 -4.89
C ILE A 118 0.84 -3.33 -4.21
N GLU A 119 -0.48 -3.23 -4.25
CA GLU A 119 -1.24 -2.19 -3.57
C GLU A 119 -2.49 -2.80 -2.94
N GLN A 120 -2.79 -2.44 -1.70
CA GLN A 120 -4.08 -2.77 -1.10
C GLN A 120 -5.00 -1.57 -1.27
N ALA A 121 -5.96 -1.67 -2.19
CA ALA A 121 -6.89 -0.60 -2.46
C ALA A 121 -7.84 -0.42 -1.26
N GLY A 122 -7.67 0.67 -0.49
CA GLY A 122 -8.42 0.91 0.74
C GLY A 122 -9.94 1.02 0.56
N GLU A 123 -10.39 1.36 -0.65
CA GLU A 123 -11.81 1.63 -0.94
C GLU A 123 -12.56 0.40 -1.45
N THR A 124 -11.89 -0.45 -2.23
CA THR A 124 -12.47 -1.70 -2.74
C THR A 124 -12.08 -2.90 -1.88
N HIS A 125 -11.14 -2.71 -0.93
CA HIS A 125 -10.51 -3.74 -0.11
C HIS A 125 -9.88 -4.87 -0.94
N GLN A 126 -9.49 -4.58 -2.17
CA GLN A 126 -8.86 -5.54 -3.07
C GLN A 126 -7.33 -5.47 -2.95
N THR A 127 -6.68 -6.62 -3.05
CA THR A 127 -5.23 -6.68 -3.27
C THR A 127 -4.98 -6.59 -4.76
N LEU A 128 -4.37 -5.50 -5.20
CA LEU A 128 -4.02 -5.23 -6.58
C LEU A 128 -2.54 -5.55 -6.82
N VAL A 129 -2.26 -6.26 -7.89
CA VAL A 129 -0.90 -6.51 -8.37
C VAL A 129 -0.75 -5.90 -9.74
N TYR A 130 0.29 -5.08 -9.89
CA TYR A 130 0.66 -4.43 -11.13
C TYR A 130 1.94 -5.04 -11.68
N GLY A 131 1.94 -5.28 -12.98
CA GLY A 131 3.10 -5.73 -13.74
C GLY A 131 3.23 -4.97 -15.05
N LEU A 132 4.30 -5.27 -15.78
CA LEU A 132 4.62 -4.60 -17.05
C LEU A 132 3.64 -4.96 -18.18
N GLY A 133 3.00 -6.13 -18.11
CA GLY A 133 2.06 -6.60 -19.10
C GLY A 133 1.41 -7.93 -18.72
N GLU A 134 0.53 -8.42 -19.58
CA GLU A 134 -0.26 -9.63 -19.32
C GLU A 134 0.62 -10.87 -19.10
N LEU A 135 1.65 -11.07 -19.93
CA LEU A 135 2.57 -12.19 -19.81
C LEU A 135 3.30 -12.16 -18.46
N HIS A 136 3.72 -10.98 -18.00
CA HIS A 136 4.41 -10.84 -16.73
C HIS A 136 3.49 -11.26 -15.57
N LEU A 137 2.25 -10.77 -15.54
CA LEU A 137 1.29 -11.20 -14.52
C LEU A 137 0.95 -12.69 -14.60
N ARG A 138 0.90 -13.28 -15.80
CA ARG A 138 0.65 -14.71 -15.97
C ARG A 138 1.75 -15.56 -15.33
N LEU A 139 3.02 -15.22 -15.57
CA LEU A 139 4.16 -15.90 -14.96
C LEU A 139 4.19 -15.69 -13.44
N LEU A 140 3.83 -14.50 -12.96
CA LEU A 140 3.66 -14.26 -11.53
C LEU A 140 2.58 -15.17 -10.93
N LEU A 141 1.43 -15.31 -11.58
CA LEU A 141 0.35 -16.19 -11.09
C LEU A 141 0.79 -17.65 -11.01
N GLU A 142 1.59 -18.13 -11.96
CA GLU A 142 2.18 -19.47 -11.92
C GLU A 142 3.09 -19.63 -10.70
N ARG A 143 4.01 -18.69 -10.47
CA ARG A 143 4.88 -18.69 -9.28
C ARG A 143 4.09 -18.61 -7.97
N VAL A 144 3.05 -17.79 -7.92
CA VAL A 144 2.17 -17.70 -6.74
C VAL A 144 1.52 -19.06 -6.48
N ARG A 145 0.99 -19.74 -7.49
CA ARG A 145 0.37 -21.07 -7.33
C ARG A 145 1.36 -22.10 -6.81
N GLU A 146 2.61 -22.08 -7.28
CA GLU A 146 3.67 -22.98 -6.81
C GLU A 146 4.03 -22.75 -5.33
N LEU A 147 4.16 -21.48 -4.92
CA LEU A 147 4.60 -21.11 -3.57
C LEU A 147 3.47 -21.18 -2.54
N TYR A 148 2.29 -20.68 -2.89
CA TYR A 148 1.13 -20.59 -2.00
C TYR A 148 0.39 -21.94 -1.86
N LYS A 149 0.50 -22.83 -2.86
CA LYS A 149 -0.16 -24.16 -2.91
C LYS A 149 -1.69 -24.12 -2.70
N GLY A 150 -2.31 -22.97 -2.91
CA GLY A 150 -3.75 -22.77 -2.82
C GLY A 150 -4.28 -22.09 -4.09
N ASP A 151 -5.60 -22.10 -4.23
CA ASP A 151 -6.25 -21.46 -5.37
C ASP A 151 -6.35 -19.95 -5.17
N VAL A 152 -5.94 -19.20 -6.20
CA VAL A 152 -6.01 -17.74 -6.26
C VAL A 152 -6.99 -17.36 -7.37
N LEU A 153 -7.96 -16.53 -7.00
CA LEU A 153 -8.94 -15.96 -7.92
C LEU A 153 -8.42 -14.62 -8.45
N THR A 154 -8.64 -14.40 -9.74
CA THR A 154 -8.19 -13.22 -10.46
C THR A 154 -9.38 -12.47 -11.03
N GLU A 155 -9.49 -11.18 -10.75
CA GLU A 155 -10.54 -10.31 -11.27
C GLU A 155 -9.92 -9.03 -11.86
N PRO A 156 -10.57 -8.40 -12.86
CA PRO A 156 -10.19 -7.04 -13.25
C PRO A 156 -10.34 -6.09 -12.03
N PRO A 157 -9.40 -5.14 -11.82
CA PRO A 157 -9.50 -4.16 -10.74
C PRO A 157 -10.83 -3.40 -10.79
N ARG A 158 -11.50 -3.28 -9.64
CA ARG A 158 -12.73 -2.49 -9.57
C ARG A 158 -12.41 -1.01 -9.57
N ILE A 159 -13.23 -0.25 -10.30
CA ILE A 159 -13.15 1.20 -10.32
C ILE A 159 -13.82 1.71 -9.04
N ALA A 160 -13.10 2.53 -8.28
CA ALA A 160 -13.66 3.23 -7.14
C ALA A 160 -14.52 4.40 -7.61
N TYR A 161 -15.79 4.13 -7.88
CA TYR A 161 -16.74 5.16 -8.27
C TYR A 161 -16.98 6.16 -7.13
N ARG A 162 -17.45 7.34 -7.53
CA ARG A 162 -17.80 8.46 -6.66
C ARG A 162 -19.13 9.04 -7.10
N GLU A 163 -19.92 9.47 -6.12
CA GLU A 163 -21.20 10.12 -6.37
C GLU A 163 -21.05 11.63 -6.19
N THR A 164 -21.80 12.40 -6.96
CA THR A 164 -21.95 13.86 -6.77
C THR A 164 -23.33 14.28 -7.24
N ILE A 165 -23.77 15.47 -6.82
CA ILE A 165 -25.06 16.04 -7.20
C ILE A 165 -24.92 16.89 -8.47
N SER A 166 -26.01 17.05 -9.23
CA SER A 166 -26.02 17.86 -10.46
C SER A 166 -26.66 19.24 -10.27
N ALA A 167 -27.53 19.40 -9.27
CA ALA A 167 -28.28 20.63 -9.01
C ALA A 167 -28.31 20.91 -7.50
N PRO A 168 -28.39 22.19 -7.10
CA PRO A 168 -28.51 22.55 -5.70
C PRO A 168 -29.86 22.12 -5.12
N ALA A 169 -29.86 21.73 -3.85
CA ALA A 169 -31.07 21.30 -3.13
C ALA A 169 -31.03 21.77 -1.67
N GLU A 170 -32.21 21.94 -1.10
CA GLU A 170 -32.39 22.33 0.31
C GLU A 170 -33.11 21.21 1.07
N GLY A 171 -32.69 20.98 2.31
CA GLY A 171 -33.26 19.95 3.18
C GLY A 171 -33.39 20.45 4.62
N HIS A 172 -34.45 20.00 5.31
CA HIS A 172 -34.65 20.28 6.73
C HIS A 172 -34.87 18.98 7.48
N HIS A 173 -34.32 18.87 8.68
CA HIS A 173 -34.59 17.74 9.55
C HIS A 173 -34.75 18.18 11.00
N ARG A 174 -35.84 17.72 11.63
CA ARG A 174 -36.15 17.98 13.04
C ARG A 174 -36.14 16.67 13.81
N HIS A 175 -35.13 16.49 14.64
CA HIS A 175 -35.02 15.39 15.60
C HIS A 175 -35.63 15.82 16.94
N LYS A 176 -36.71 15.17 17.37
CA LYS A 176 -37.34 15.38 18.68
C LYS A 176 -37.61 14.04 19.34
N LYS A 177 -36.85 13.71 20.39
CA LYS A 177 -37.06 12.52 21.21
C LYS A 177 -37.15 12.89 22.68
N GLN A 178 -38.33 12.72 23.26
CA GLN A 178 -38.60 12.90 24.69
C GLN A 178 -39.21 11.63 25.25
N SER A 179 -38.46 10.91 26.07
CA SER A 179 -38.95 9.78 26.89
C SER A 179 -38.64 10.08 28.34
N GLY A 180 -39.54 10.79 29.01
CA GLY A 180 -39.58 10.95 30.47
C GLY A 180 -38.46 11.73 31.18
N GLY A 181 -37.40 12.17 30.48
CA GLY A 181 -36.26 12.91 31.04
C GLY A 181 -35.68 13.98 30.11
N ALA A 182 -34.39 14.33 30.27
CA ALA A 182 -33.69 15.29 29.41
C ALA A 182 -33.84 14.87 27.93
N GLY A 183 -34.62 15.64 27.17
CA GLY A 183 -34.97 15.34 25.79
C GLY A 183 -33.83 15.65 24.84
N GLN A 184 -33.80 14.93 23.71
CA GLN A 184 -32.97 15.29 22.57
C GLN A 184 -33.81 16.16 21.62
N PHE A 185 -33.27 17.33 21.27
CA PHE A 185 -33.85 18.23 20.29
C PHE A 185 -32.75 18.75 19.36
N GLY A 186 -32.99 18.70 18.06
CA GLY A 186 -32.13 19.30 17.06
C GLY A 186 -32.93 19.59 15.80
N GLU A 187 -32.80 20.78 15.25
CA GLU A 187 -33.41 21.17 14.00
C GLU A 187 -32.33 21.85 13.14
N VAL A 188 -32.13 21.32 11.93
CA VAL A 188 -31.07 21.79 11.02
C VAL A 188 -31.67 21.96 9.64
N TYR A 189 -31.36 23.10 9.02
CA TYR A 189 -31.61 23.39 7.62
C TYR A 189 -30.26 23.36 6.91
N LEU A 190 -30.18 22.62 5.82
CA LEU A 190 -28.97 22.45 5.03
C LEU A 190 -29.28 22.81 3.58
N ARG A 191 -28.38 23.56 2.96
CA ARG A 191 -28.35 23.73 1.51
C ARG A 191 -27.14 23.01 0.95
N VAL A 192 -27.35 22.16 -0.04
CA VAL A 192 -26.28 21.38 -0.69
C VAL A 192 -26.15 21.84 -2.13
N GLU A 193 -24.94 22.19 -2.54
CA GLU A 193 -24.63 22.71 -3.88
C GLU A 193 -23.48 21.90 -4.50
N PRO A 194 -23.52 21.61 -5.82
CA PRO A 194 -22.41 20.95 -6.49
C PRO A 194 -21.19 21.86 -6.59
N LEU A 195 -19.99 21.29 -6.43
CA LEU A 195 -18.73 21.96 -6.70
C LEU A 195 -18.11 21.47 -8.02
N ALA A 196 -17.08 22.18 -8.48
CA ALA A 196 -16.27 21.71 -9.61
C ALA A 196 -15.59 20.37 -9.27
N ARG A 197 -15.35 19.55 -10.30
CA ARG A 197 -14.69 18.26 -10.11
C ARG A 197 -13.32 18.42 -9.47
N GLY A 198 -13.06 17.66 -8.40
CA GLY A 198 -11.81 17.72 -7.64
C GLY A 198 -11.76 18.85 -6.60
N ALA A 199 -12.85 19.60 -6.40
CA ALA A 199 -12.95 20.58 -5.32
C ALA A 199 -13.14 19.92 -3.94
N GLY A 200 -13.57 18.65 -3.91
CA GLY A 200 -13.72 17.88 -2.67
C GLY A 200 -14.98 18.26 -1.89
N PHE A 201 -14.88 18.26 -0.57
CA PHE A 201 -16.00 18.53 0.33
C PHE A 201 -15.77 19.84 1.09
N GLU A 202 -16.76 20.73 1.04
CA GLU A 202 -16.73 22.01 1.74
C GLU A 202 -17.94 22.15 2.67
N PHE A 203 -17.71 22.56 3.91
CA PHE A 203 -18.76 22.88 4.88
C PHE A 203 -18.67 24.36 5.25
N VAL A 204 -19.75 25.11 5.05
CA VAL A 204 -19.82 26.54 5.29
C VAL A 204 -20.87 26.81 6.35
N ASP A 205 -20.48 27.37 7.48
CA ASP A 205 -21.44 27.80 8.50
C ASP A 205 -22.07 29.15 8.12
N ALA A 206 -23.36 29.15 7.77
CA ALA A 206 -24.15 30.35 7.49
C ALA A 206 -25.17 30.69 8.60
N VAL A 207 -25.03 30.14 9.81
CA VAL A 207 -25.98 30.35 10.92
C VAL A 207 -25.96 31.81 11.37
N LYS A 208 -27.10 32.49 11.24
CA LYS A 208 -27.29 33.88 11.72
C LYS A 208 -27.96 33.89 13.08
N GLY A 209 -27.49 34.76 13.98
CA GLY A 209 -28.16 35.01 15.27
C GLY A 209 -28.03 33.90 16.32
N GLY A 210 -27.11 32.94 16.14
CA GLY A 210 -26.83 31.90 17.14
C GLY A 210 -27.95 30.89 17.36
N THR A 211 -28.85 30.72 16.37
CA THR A 211 -29.96 29.75 16.42
C THR A 211 -29.47 28.32 16.65
N ILE A 212 -28.28 27.99 16.16
CA ILE A 212 -27.52 26.80 16.53
C ILE A 212 -26.32 27.26 17.36
N PRO A 213 -26.16 26.78 18.61
CA PRO A 213 -24.97 27.11 19.41
C PRO A 213 -23.70 26.58 18.73
N GLY A 214 -22.69 27.44 18.59
CA GLY A 214 -21.40 27.10 17.97
C GLY A 214 -20.73 25.80 18.46
N PRO A 215 -20.83 25.40 19.75
CA PRO A 215 -20.28 24.11 20.22
C PRO A 215 -20.89 22.87 19.54
N PHE A 216 -22.07 22.96 18.95
CA PHE A 216 -22.71 21.84 18.24
C PHE A 216 -22.33 21.77 16.77
N MET A 217 -21.73 22.81 16.19
CA MET A 217 -21.35 22.83 14.77
C MET A 217 -20.38 21.71 14.37
N PRO A 218 -19.34 21.37 15.16
CA PRO A 218 -18.46 20.23 14.82
C PRO A 218 -19.21 18.89 14.80
N ALA A 219 -20.26 18.74 15.62
CA ALA A 219 -21.07 17.52 15.62
C ALA A 219 -21.97 17.44 14.37
N VAL A 220 -22.51 18.59 13.93
CA VAL A 220 -23.27 18.69 12.67
C VAL A 220 -22.37 18.39 11.48
N GLU A 221 -21.20 19.03 11.38
CA GLU A 221 -20.23 18.77 10.31
C GLU A 221 -19.82 17.29 10.25
N LYS A 222 -19.53 16.68 11.42
CA LYS A 222 -19.22 15.26 11.51
C LYS A 222 -20.36 14.39 10.98
N GLY A 223 -21.61 14.72 11.31
CA GLY A 223 -22.78 14.01 10.80
C GLY A 223 -22.93 14.12 9.29
N VAL A 224 -22.70 15.32 8.73
CA VAL A 224 -22.72 15.55 7.27
C VAL A 224 -21.61 14.76 6.58
N ARG A 225 -20.37 14.79 7.10
CA ARG A 225 -19.25 14.01 6.56
C ARG A 225 -19.53 12.50 6.61
N GLN A 226 -20.14 12.03 7.69
CA GLN A 226 -20.54 10.62 7.82
C GLN A 226 -21.62 10.25 6.79
N ALA A 227 -22.59 11.12 6.56
CA ALA A 227 -23.60 10.91 5.52
C ALA A 227 -22.97 10.88 4.12
N CYS A 228 -21.95 11.70 3.86
CA CYS A 228 -21.23 11.71 2.59
C CYS A 228 -20.38 10.45 2.36
N ALA A 229 -20.11 9.64 3.39
CA ALA A 229 -19.36 8.40 3.22
C ALA A 229 -20.11 7.33 2.41
N SER A 230 -21.45 7.39 2.38
CA SER A 230 -22.30 6.46 1.64
C SER A 230 -23.29 7.23 0.77
N GLY A 231 -23.11 7.15 -0.54
CA GLY A 231 -23.99 7.72 -1.54
C GLY A 231 -25.40 7.13 -1.52
N VAL A 232 -26.31 7.80 -2.23
CA VAL A 232 -27.74 7.46 -2.25
C VAL A 232 -28.07 6.47 -3.37
N ILE A 233 -27.29 6.48 -4.46
CA ILE A 233 -27.59 5.69 -5.65
C ILE A 233 -26.98 4.29 -5.54
N ALA A 234 -25.67 4.22 -5.38
CA ALA A 234 -24.91 2.96 -5.37
C ALA A 234 -24.08 2.78 -4.09
N GLY A 235 -24.19 3.71 -3.14
CA GLY A 235 -23.48 3.66 -1.85
C GLY A 235 -22.02 4.09 -1.95
N TYR A 236 -21.59 4.73 -3.05
CA TYR A 236 -20.23 5.23 -3.18
C TYR A 236 -20.03 6.56 -2.46
N PRO A 237 -18.81 6.91 -2.02
CA PRO A 237 -18.57 8.18 -1.36
C PRO A 237 -19.00 9.38 -2.21
N LEU A 238 -19.73 10.28 -1.58
CA LEU A 238 -20.17 11.55 -2.14
C LEU A 238 -19.03 12.58 -2.07
N VAL A 239 -18.71 13.19 -3.22
CA VAL A 239 -17.61 14.16 -3.37
C VAL A 239 -18.06 15.36 -4.20
N ASP A 240 -17.22 16.39 -4.23
CA ASP A 240 -17.43 17.61 -5.01
C ASP A 240 -18.75 18.32 -4.67
N LEU A 241 -18.95 18.57 -3.37
CA LEU A 241 -20.16 19.19 -2.86
C LEU A 241 -19.86 20.17 -1.72
N ARG A 242 -20.65 21.23 -1.67
CA ARG A 242 -20.66 22.24 -0.63
C ARG A 242 -21.95 22.13 0.17
N VAL A 243 -21.81 22.04 1.49
CA VAL A 243 -22.94 22.06 2.42
C VAL A 243 -22.89 23.37 3.20
N VAL A 244 -24.01 24.10 3.19
CA VAL A 244 -24.20 25.41 3.83
C VAL A 244 -25.31 25.33 4.89
#